data_AF-A0A943USX9-F1
#
_entry.id   AF-A0A943USX9-F1
#
_cell.length_a   1.000
_cell.length_b   1.000
_cell.length_c   1.000
_cell.angle_alpha   90.00
_cell.angle_beta   90.00
_cell.angle_gamma   90.00
#
_symmetry.space_group_name_H-M   'P 1'
#
loop_
_entity.id
_entity.type
_entity.pdbx_description
1 polymer ?
#
loop_
_entity_poly.entity_id
_entity_poly.type
_entity_poly.pdbx_seq_one_letter_code
_entity_poly.pdbx_strand_id
1 'polypeptide(L)'
;MDRRSPVNRSQLTPHASSIGYALFTVINATQIWGGVFPFLPKDFQTDEVTLTFYLAQTLAFCCAFLASTFGAYYFPAQARKMFITLSAGMVFTGSACVIAAMYIPVYTIAFVLVGGVSTGVGTAGLFMLWQRYFSSIGAREGNYRLITGTALASAFYFALYLIPIALTAFLIPVVILPICALCLSLSARQMDFDQPMFEDVPREHPQVYLQLIKDSRASVLCTAALAFASGLARGVAVIDPQISDVVNFASMAGLLLAAAILMALWLTSSVRFGLRTIFRAAYPIVLTGLLLFPFLQKEGLSLFAGLTYMAFSLVVLIMMMQCAQTSRDRGTNPVFVYGFFGGMAYSAQGVGFLLGWFANDIVILGVGQTALLSIVAAYVLGMALFVSTGTLVKPKTSDGPHRTDCIEFLTPPLRLHGRKGPAYATAKDDGRASEHGPNGEMEERPDSKAAEKTGGSAGAATAHEMQAGAEPSEQPKKTRKEKRFEGTGHVITDRLSKQCLVVREQYGLSSRETEVMELVARGKSMASIAEELFISENTVRTHCKHIYSKLDIHSRQELSDLVSSAEL
;
A
#
# COMPACT_ATOMS: atom_id res chain seq x y z
N MET A 1 44.08 6.38 -3.65
CA MET A 1 43.78 5.86 -2.30
C MET A 1 42.31 6.14 -2.01
N ASP A 2 41.51 5.08 -2.06
CA ASP A 2 40.06 5.05 -1.84
C ASP A 2 39.66 5.74 -0.53
N ARG A 3 38.79 6.74 -0.63
CA ARG A 3 37.81 7.07 0.43
C ARG A 3 36.42 6.99 -0.17
N ARG A 4 35.97 5.76 -0.42
CA ARG A 4 34.55 5.44 -0.47
C ARG A 4 33.95 5.83 0.88
N SER A 5 33.31 6.99 0.97
CA SER A 5 32.37 7.24 2.07
C SER A 5 31.20 6.27 1.88
N PRO A 6 30.85 5.49 2.92
CA PRO A 6 29.99 4.33 2.74
C PRO A 6 28.57 4.78 2.43
N VAL A 7 27.82 3.96 1.66
CA VAL A 7 26.36 3.86 1.85
C VAL A 7 26.11 3.95 3.34
N ASN A 8 25.19 4.78 3.83
CA ASN A 8 24.90 4.83 5.27
C ASN A 8 24.36 3.47 5.70
N ARG A 9 25.26 2.52 6.02
CA ARG A 9 25.00 1.10 6.27
C ARG A 9 24.08 0.91 7.48
N SER A 10 23.86 1.96 8.26
CA SER A 10 22.91 2.04 9.37
C SER A 10 21.44 1.88 8.95
N GLN A 11 21.06 2.21 7.70
CA GLN A 11 19.68 2.04 7.20
C GLN A 11 19.41 0.61 6.67
N LEU A 12 20.42 -0.25 6.60
CA LEU A 12 20.33 -1.62 6.08
C LEU A 12 20.61 -2.67 7.16
N THR A 13 20.67 -2.26 8.43
CA THR A 13 20.87 -3.19 9.54
C THR A 13 19.59 -3.96 9.83
N PRO A 14 19.66 -5.26 10.20
CA PRO A 14 18.51 -6.02 10.65
C PRO A 14 17.77 -5.25 11.75
N HIS A 15 16.49 -4.95 11.51
CA HIS A 15 15.67 -4.20 12.46
C HIS A 15 14.64 -5.12 13.13
N ALA A 16 14.28 -4.81 14.38
CA ALA A 16 13.28 -5.56 15.14
C ALA A 16 11.96 -5.71 14.38
N SER A 17 11.59 -4.73 13.56
CA SER A 17 10.39 -4.76 12.72
C SER A 17 10.44 -5.82 11.62
N SER A 18 11.60 -6.06 10.99
CA SER A 18 11.72 -7.10 9.95
C SER A 18 11.55 -8.49 10.56
N ILE A 19 12.17 -8.71 11.73
CA ILE A 19 12.02 -9.97 12.49
C ILE A 19 10.57 -10.12 12.98
N GLY A 20 9.99 -9.07 13.58
CA GLY A 20 8.61 -9.10 14.04
C GLY A 20 7.61 -9.39 12.92
N TYR A 21 7.77 -8.76 11.75
CA TYR A 21 6.90 -9.01 10.61
C TYR A 21 7.11 -10.41 10.02
N ALA A 22 8.34 -10.94 10.08
CA ALA A 22 8.62 -12.32 9.70
C ALA A 22 7.85 -13.30 10.60
N LEU A 23 7.95 -13.14 11.92
CA LEU A 23 7.24 -13.98 12.89
C LEU A 23 5.72 -13.85 12.77
N PHE A 24 5.21 -12.63 12.54
CA PHE A 24 3.80 -12.39 12.23
C PHE A 24 3.34 -13.19 11.00
N THR A 25 4.11 -13.14 9.92
CA THR A 25 3.80 -13.88 8.68
C THR A 25 3.83 -15.39 8.91
N VAL A 26 4.76 -15.89 9.74
CA VAL A 26 4.82 -17.32 10.14
C VAL A 26 3.57 -17.73 10.93
N ILE A 27 3.16 -16.94 11.93
CA ILE A 27 1.93 -17.21 12.70
C ILE A 27 0.74 -17.33 11.74
N ASN A 28 0.61 -16.39 10.80
CA ASN A 28 -0.46 -16.38 9.82
C ASN A 28 -0.40 -17.57 8.86
N ALA A 29 0.81 -17.94 8.43
CA ALA A 29 1.04 -19.11 7.58
C ALA A 29 0.56 -20.41 8.24
N THR A 30 0.60 -20.49 9.57
CA THR A 30 0.19 -21.66 10.34
C THR A 30 -1.28 -21.68 10.74
N GLN A 31 -2.02 -20.57 10.56
CA GLN A 31 -3.36 -20.42 11.14
C GLN A 31 -4.42 -19.87 10.18
N ILE A 32 -4.08 -19.06 9.17
CA ILE A 32 -5.10 -18.27 8.45
C ILE A 32 -5.56 -18.91 7.15
N TRP A 33 -4.68 -19.66 6.50
CA TRP A 33 -4.90 -20.07 5.12
C TRP A 33 -5.65 -21.40 5.08
N GLY A 34 -6.97 -21.40 5.25
CA GLY A 34 -7.81 -22.57 4.95
C GLY A 34 -8.09 -23.53 6.10
N GLY A 35 -7.83 -23.14 7.35
CA GLY A 35 -8.19 -23.92 8.55
C GLY A 35 -7.41 -25.21 8.78
N VAL A 36 -6.57 -25.63 7.85
CA VAL A 36 -5.61 -26.74 8.03
C VAL A 36 -4.43 -26.23 8.84
N PHE A 37 -4.07 -26.99 9.87
CA PHE A 37 -2.98 -26.66 10.78
C PHE A 37 -1.76 -27.52 10.45
N PRO A 38 -0.69 -26.97 9.83
CA PRO A 38 0.45 -27.76 9.37
C PRO A 38 1.14 -28.57 10.48
N PHE A 39 0.99 -28.12 11.73
CA PHE A 39 1.70 -28.65 12.89
C PHE A 39 0.77 -29.23 13.97
N LEU A 40 -0.49 -29.54 13.63
CA LEU A 40 -1.37 -30.32 14.51
C LEU A 40 -1.54 -31.75 13.98
N PRO A 41 -1.84 -32.73 14.85
CA PRO A 41 -2.08 -34.12 14.43
C PRO A 41 -3.16 -34.21 13.35
N LYS A 42 -2.94 -35.07 12.34
CA LYS A 42 -3.89 -35.23 11.22
C LYS A 42 -5.24 -35.76 11.69
N ASP A 43 -5.27 -36.60 12.72
CA ASP A 43 -6.50 -37.15 13.29
C ASP A 43 -7.38 -36.09 13.97
N PHE A 44 -6.81 -34.95 14.39
CA PHE A 44 -7.57 -33.81 14.91
C PHE A 44 -8.23 -33.00 13.78
N GLN A 45 -7.64 -33.01 12.58
CA GLN A 45 -8.04 -32.19 11.44
C GLN A 45 -9.16 -32.86 10.63
N THR A 46 -10.26 -33.17 11.32
CA THR A 46 -11.50 -33.65 10.68
C THR A 46 -12.15 -32.54 9.86
N ASP A 47 -13.03 -32.91 8.92
CA ASP A 47 -13.79 -31.95 8.10
C ASP A 47 -14.55 -30.96 8.98
N GLU A 48 -15.23 -31.46 10.02
CA GLU A 48 -16.01 -30.63 10.94
C GLU A 48 -15.15 -29.61 11.68
N VAL A 49 -13.99 -30.02 12.21
CA VAL A 49 -13.05 -29.13 12.92
C VAL A 49 -12.49 -28.08 11.96
N THR A 50 -12.00 -28.51 10.80
CA THR A 50 -11.33 -27.64 9.82
C THR A 50 -12.29 -26.60 9.26
N LEU A 51 -13.52 -27.01 8.91
CA LEU A 51 -14.56 -26.12 8.40
C LEU A 51 -15.07 -25.16 9.48
N THR A 52 -15.34 -25.67 10.69
CA THR A 52 -15.81 -24.81 11.79
C THR A 52 -14.78 -23.74 12.10
N PHE A 53 -13.51 -24.11 12.22
CA PHE A 53 -12.43 -23.16 12.46
C PHE A 53 -12.36 -22.13 11.33
N TYR A 54 -12.28 -22.59 10.08
CA TYR A 54 -12.11 -21.71 8.93
C TYR A 54 -13.28 -20.72 8.80
N LEU A 55 -14.53 -21.18 8.88
CA LEU A 55 -15.70 -20.31 8.77
C LEU A 55 -15.74 -19.27 9.88
N ALA A 56 -15.51 -19.70 11.13
CA ALA A 56 -15.47 -18.81 12.28
C ALA A 56 -14.36 -17.76 12.13
N GLN A 57 -13.17 -18.21 11.72
CA GLN A 57 -12.00 -17.37 11.53
C GLN A 57 -12.18 -16.40 10.37
N THR A 58 -12.60 -16.85 9.19
CA THR A 58 -12.82 -16.00 8.01
C THR A 58 -13.91 -14.97 8.26
N LEU A 59 -15.03 -15.35 8.86
CA LEU A 59 -16.10 -14.40 9.18
C LEU A 59 -15.61 -13.33 10.15
N ALA A 60 -14.98 -13.74 11.26
CA ALA A 60 -14.42 -12.82 12.24
C ALA A 60 -13.33 -11.92 11.65
N PHE A 61 -12.46 -12.47 10.81
CA PHE A 61 -11.40 -11.74 10.10
C PHE A 61 -12.00 -10.67 9.17
N CYS A 62 -12.94 -11.03 8.30
CA CYS A 62 -13.62 -10.10 7.40
C CYS A 62 -14.39 -9.01 8.17
N CYS A 63 -15.15 -9.40 9.19
CA CYS A 63 -15.85 -8.46 10.06
C CYS A 63 -14.88 -7.49 10.76
N ALA A 64 -13.72 -7.96 11.21
CA ALA A 64 -12.71 -7.12 11.84
C ALA A 64 -12.08 -6.10 10.86
N PHE A 65 -11.84 -6.46 9.60
CA PHE A 65 -11.38 -5.52 8.57
C PHE A 65 -12.44 -4.45 8.26
N LEU A 66 -13.70 -4.85 8.08
CA LEU A 66 -14.81 -3.92 7.85
C LEU A 66 -15.01 -3.00 9.06
N ALA A 67 -15.04 -3.57 10.28
CA ALA A 67 -15.13 -2.82 11.52
C ALA A 67 -13.95 -1.86 11.71
N SER A 68 -12.74 -2.24 11.30
CA SER A 68 -11.57 -1.34 11.32
C SER A 68 -11.72 -0.20 10.32
N THR A 69 -12.28 -0.45 9.14
CA THR A 69 -12.54 0.57 8.12
C THR A 69 -13.57 1.60 8.62
N PHE A 70 -14.73 1.13 9.06
CA PHE A 70 -15.77 1.99 9.62
C PHE A 70 -15.33 2.65 10.93
N GLY A 71 -14.61 1.91 11.76
CA GLY A 71 -14.06 2.39 13.03
C GLY A 71 -13.04 3.51 12.84
N ALA A 72 -12.15 3.39 11.86
CA ALA A 72 -11.22 4.47 11.51
C ALA A 72 -11.96 5.71 10.98
N TYR A 73 -13.04 5.51 10.23
CA TYR A 73 -13.86 6.61 9.70
C TYR A 73 -14.67 7.35 10.79
N TYR A 74 -15.26 6.61 11.73
CA TYR A 74 -16.18 7.14 12.73
C TYR A 74 -15.55 7.44 14.10
N PHE A 75 -14.49 6.71 14.47
CA PHE A 75 -13.80 6.80 15.76
C PHE A 75 -12.28 6.94 15.61
N PRO A 76 -11.77 7.95 14.86
CA PRO A 76 -10.36 8.08 14.52
C PRO A 76 -9.43 8.21 15.75
N ALA A 77 -9.93 8.76 16.86
CA ALA A 77 -9.17 8.85 18.12
C ALA A 77 -8.78 7.47 18.68
N GLN A 78 -9.64 6.45 18.55
CA GLN A 78 -9.30 5.09 18.97
C GLN A 78 -8.36 4.41 17.97
N ALA A 79 -8.51 4.70 16.68
CA ALA A 79 -7.60 4.21 15.64
C ALA A 79 -6.14 4.69 15.84
N ARG A 80 -5.91 5.77 16.60
CA ARG A 80 -4.57 6.23 17.01
C ARG A 80 -3.90 5.37 18.07
N LYS A 81 -4.62 4.55 18.84
CA LYS A 81 -4.00 3.72 19.90
C LYS A 81 -3.42 2.42 19.36
N MET A 82 -2.20 2.08 19.74
CA MET A 82 -1.56 0.80 19.35
C MET A 82 -2.04 -0.32 20.29
N PHE A 83 -3.15 -0.97 19.97
CA PHE A 83 -3.74 -2.07 20.77
C PHE A 83 -2.99 -3.41 20.62
N ILE A 84 -1.66 -3.41 20.78
CA ILE A 84 -0.79 -4.58 20.54
C ILE A 84 -1.14 -5.74 21.47
N THR A 85 -1.30 -5.48 22.77
CA THR A 85 -1.61 -6.51 23.77
C THR A 85 -2.97 -7.14 23.55
N LEU A 86 -3.97 -6.37 23.10
CA LEU A 86 -5.30 -6.87 22.78
C LEU A 86 -5.25 -7.82 21.57
N SER A 87 -4.63 -7.39 20.47
CA SER A 87 -4.52 -8.21 19.26
C SER A 87 -3.70 -9.47 19.49
N ALA A 88 -2.54 -9.36 20.16
CA ALA A 88 -1.72 -10.51 20.51
C ALA A 88 -2.45 -11.45 21.50
N GLY A 89 -3.15 -10.90 22.49
CA GLY A 89 -3.95 -11.69 23.44
C GLY A 89 -5.07 -12.48 22.77
N MET A 90 -5.72 -11.90 21.74
CA MET A 90 -6.73 -12.59 20.94
C MET A 90 -6.12 -13.73 20.11
N VAL A 91 -4.97 -13.53 19.47
CA VAL A 91 -4.27 -14.62 18.74
C VAL A 91 -3.80 -15.72 19.70
N PHE A 92 -3.30 -15.35 20.88
CA PHE A 92 -2.91 -16.31 21.91
C PHE A 92 -4.12 -17.14 22.35
N THR A 93 -5.23 -16.48 22.68
CA THR A 93 -6.49 -17.13 23.08
C THR A 93 -6.97 -18.07 21.99
N GLY A 94 -6.94 -17.61 20.73
CA GLY A 94 -7.35 -18.42 19.58
C GLY A 94 -6.52 -19.70 19.45
N SER A 95 -5.20 -19.56 19.49
CA SER A 95 -4.25 -20.67 19.43
C SER A 95 -4.42 -21.64 20.62
N ALA A 96 -4.55 -21.10 21.83
CA ALA A 96 -4.70 -21.88 23.05
C ALA A 96 -6.01 -22.68 23.05
N CYS A 97 -7.11 -22.12 22.53
CA CYS A 97 -8.37 -22.85 22.38
C CYS A 97 -8.24 -24.01 21.38
N VAL A 98 -7.60 -23.80 20.22
CA VAL A 98 -7.38 -24.89 19.25
C VAL A 98 -6.53 -26.01 19.85
N ILE A 99 -5.48 -25.67 20.60
CA ILE A 99 -4.66 -26.68 21.32
C ILE A 99 -5.49 -27.37 22.41
N ALA A 100 -6.27 -26.64 23.19
CA ALA A 100 -7.12 -27.21 24.25
C ALA A 100 -8.17 -28.18 23.71
N ALA A 101 -8.69 -27.94 22.51
CA ALA A 101 -9.63 -28.83 21.83
C ALA A 101 -9.06 -30.24 21.61
N MET A 102 -7.74 -30.39 21.50
CA MET A 102 -7.09 -31.71 21.37
C MET A 102 -7.11 -32.53 22.66
N TYR A 103 -7.22 -31.87 23.82
CA TYR A 103 -7.14 -32.52 25.13
C TYR A 103 -8.50 -32.68 25.81
N ILE A 104 -9.52 -31.95 25.34
CA ILE A 104 -10.86 -31.94 25.95
C ILE A 104 -11.91 -32.23 24.86
N PRO A 105 -12.08 -33.50 24.45
CA PRO A 105 -12.92 -33.86 23.29
C PRO A 105 -14.39 -33.43 23.39
N VAL A 106 -14.91 -33.33 24.62
CA VAL A 106 -16.32 -32.94 24.88
C VAL A 106 -16.62 -31.52 24.41
N TYR A 107 -15.61 -30.64 24.36
CA TYR A 107 -15.78 -29.23 24.00
C TYR A 107 -15.04 -28.85 22.71
N THR A 108 -14.63 -29.83 21.89
CA THR A 108 -13.83 -29.60 20.68
C THR A 108 -14.41 -28.49 19.79
N ILE A 109 -15.67 -28.61 19.37
CA ILE A 109 -16.31 -27.64 18.46
C ILE A 109 -16.43 -26.25 19.10
N ALA A 110 -16.73 -26.16 20.39
CA ALA A 110 -16.81 -24.88 21.09
C ALA A 110 -15.44 -24.19 21.17
N PHE A 111 -14.39 -24.94 21.52
CA PHE A 111 -13.02 -24.42 21.53
C PHE A 111 -12.54 -24.03 20.14
N VAL A 112 -12.85 -24.83 19.13
CA VAL A 112 -12.50 -24.52 17.74
C VAL A 112 -13.21 -23.26 17.24
N LEU A 113 -14.49 -23.06 17.58
CA LEU A 113 -15.25 -21.87 17.23
C LEU A 113 -14.64 -20.61 17.88
N VAL A 114 -14.41 -20.64 19.20
CA VAL A 114 -13.75 -19.54 19.93
C VAL A 114 -12.34 -19.31 19.40
N GLY A 115 -11.64 -20.40 19.07
CA GLY A 115 -10.34 -20.45 18.44
C GLY A 115 -10.31 -19.67 17.13
N GLY A 116 -11.22 -19.98 16.22
CA GLY A 116 -11.37 -19.33 14.93
C GLY A 116 -11.70 -17.85 15.07
N VAL A 117 -12.72 -17.49 15.85
CA VAL A 117 -13.12 -16.09 16.05
C VAL A 117 -11.97 -15.26 16.62
N SER A 118 -11.33 -15.74 17.70
CA SER A 118 -10.26 -15.00 18.38
C SER A 118 -9.03 -14.85 17.49
N THR A 119 -8.64 -15.90 16.78
CA THR A 119 -7.55 -15.83 15.79
C THR A 119 -7.88 -14.85 14.67
N GLY A 120 -9.11 -14.87 14.16
CA GLY A 120 -9.57 -13.93 13.13
C GLY A 120 -9.47 -12.48 13.60
N VAL A 121 -10.11 -12.11 14.71
CA VAL A 121 -10.08 -10.73 15.20
C VAL A 121 -8.66 -10.29 15.57
N GLY A 122 -7.93 -11.14 16.31
CA GLY A 122 -6.57 -10.84 16.77
C GLY A 122 -5.62 -10.60 15.60
N THR A 123 -5.71 -11.43 14.57
CA THR A 123 -4.82 -11.31 13.42
C THR A 123 -5.15 -10.10 12.56
N ALA A 124 -6.43 -9.80 12.32
CA ALA A 124 -6.83 -8.59 11.62
C ALA A 124 -6.28 -7.35 12.35
N GLY A 125 -6.31 -7.34 13.69
CA GLY A 125 -5.69 -6.30 14.50
C GLY A 125 -4.18 -6.19 14.29
N LEU A 126 -3.45 -7.31 14.28
CA LEU A 126 -2.00 -7.31 14.00
C LEU A 126 -1.67 -6.80 12.59
N PHE A 127 -2.46 -7.15 11.58
CA PHE A 127 -2.34 -6.57 10.23
C PHE A 127 -2.45 -5.03 10.26
N MET A 128 -3.46 -4.49 10.95
CA MET A 128 -3.64 -3.04 11.08
C MET A 128 -2.47 -2.37 11.81
N LEU A 129 -1.93 -3.00 12.85
CA LEU A 129 -0.80 -2.46 13.61
C LEU A 129 0.49 -2.44 12.78
N TRP A 130 0.77 -3.52 12.04
CA TRP A 130 1.89 -3.55 11.11
C TRP A 130 1.72 -2.52 9.99
N GLN A 131 0.50 -2.38 9.46
CA GLN A 131 0.20 -1.39 8.43
C GLN A 131 0.51 0.03 8.90
N ARG A 132 0.07 0.38 10.11
CA ARG A 132 0.36 1.69 10.72
C ARG A 132 1.85 1.92 10.88
N TYR A 133 2.57 0.91 11.37
CA TYR A 133 4.02 0.99 11.49
C TYR A 133 4.71 1.24 10.14
N PHE A 134 4.42 0.44 9.11
CA PHE A 134 5.03 0.60 7.79
C PHE A 134 4.64 1.91 7.10
N SER A 135 3.44 2.45 7.36
CA SER A 135 3.03 3.76 6.88
C SER A 135 3.80 4.92 7.53
N SER A 136 4.17 4.78 8.82
CA SER A 136 4.87 5.83 9.59
C SER A 136 6.34 6.02 9.22
N ILE A 137 6.98 5.00 8.65
CA ILE A 137 8.39 5.08 8.23
C ILE A 137 8.46 5.45 6.75
N GLY A 138 9.60 6.01 6.30
CA GLY A 138 9.77 6.38 4.89
C GLY A 138 9.63 5.19 3.93
N ALA A 139 9.14 5.43 2.71
CA ALA A 139 8.84 4.38 1.72
C ALA A 139 10.01 3.42 1.48
N ARG A 140 11.23 3.96 1.36
CA ARG A 140 12.45 3.19 1.13
C ARG A 140 12.74 2.20 2.27
N GLU A 141 12.71 2.69 3.50
CA GLU A 141 12.96 1.88 4.70
C GLU A 141 11.85 0.86 4.92
N GLY A 142 10.60 1.28 4.73
CA GLY A 142 9.42 0.42 4.84
C GLY A 142 9.45 -0.74 3.86
N ASN A 143 9.71 -0.46 2.57
CA ASN A 143 9.77 -1.49 1.54
C ASN A 143 10.91 -2.48 1.82
N TYR A 144 12.11 -2.00 2.20
CA TYR A 144 13.22 -2.87 2.56
C TYR A 144 12.89 -3.78 3.75
N ARG A 145 12.34 -3.21 4.84
CA ARG A 145 11.97 -3.98 6.04
C ARG A 145 10.88 -5.01 5.77
N LEU A 146 9.91 -4.66 4.93
CA LEU A 146 8.81 -5.56 4.56
C LEU A 146 9.28 -6.73 3.67
N ILE A 147 10.14 -6.45 2.68
CA ILE A 147 10.69 -7.48 1.79
C ILE A 147 11.61 -8.42 2.58
N THR A 148 12.51 -7.87 3.41
CA THR A 148 13.39 -8.67 4.28
C THR A 148 12.60 -9.51 5.27
N GLY A 149 11.57 -8.94 5.92
CA GLY A 149 10.68 -9.67 6.81
C GLY A 149 9.97 -10.82 6.11
N THR A 150 9.49 -10.63 4.88
CA THR A 150 8.87 -11.69 4.09
C THR A 150 9.85 -12.82 3.73
N ALA A 151 11.08 -12.48 3.34
CA ALA A 151 12.12 -13.49 3.08
C ALA A 151 12.46 -14.30 4.34
N LEU A 152 12.64 -13.61 5.48
CA LEU A 152 12.88 -14.24 6.77
C LEU A 152 11.71 -15.12 7.23
N ALA A 153 10.46 -14.71 6.96
CA ALA A 153 9.27 -15.49 7.29
C ALA A 153 9.33 -16.88 6.66
N SER A 154 9.71 -16.92 5.38
CA SER A 154 9.82 -18.18 4.63
C SER A 154 10.91 -19.07 5.21
N ALA A 155 12.07 -18.50 5.56
CA ALA A 155 13.15 -19.24 6.21
C ALA A 155 12.73 -19.80 7.59
N PHE A 156 12.08 -18.98 8.41
CA PHE A 156 11.55 -19.41 9.71
C PHE A 156 10.47 -20.47 9.58
N TYR A 157 9.55 -20.32 8.62
CA TYR A 157 8.51 -21.31 8.35
C TYR A 157 9.11 -22.69 8.01
N PHE A 158 10.10 -22.74 7.11
CA PHE A 158 10.77 -24.01 6.79
C PHE A 158 11.59 -24.56 7.97
N ALA A 159 12.18 -23.69 8.79
CA ALA A 159 12.87 -24.12 10.01
C ALA A 159 11.94 -24.78 11.03
N LEU A 160 10.64 -24.46 11.05
CA LEU A 160 9.66 -25.13 11.92
C LEU A 160 9.50 -26.63 11.62
N TYR A 161 9.77 -27.07 10.38
CA TYR A 161 9.74 -28.50 10.03
C TYR A 161 10.92 -29.29 10.62
N LEU A 162 11.96 -28.61 11.11
CA LEU A 162 13.07 -29.24 11.83
C LEU A 162 12.72 -29.53 13.30
N ILE A 163 11.64 -28.92 13.80
CA ILE A 163 11.19 -29.05 15.18
C ILE A 163 10.13 -30.16 15.26
N PRO A 164 10.17 -31.04 16.28
CA PRO A 164 9.12 -32.04 16.48
C PRO A 164 7.73 -31.41 16.54
N ILE A 165 6.79 -31.96 15.77
CA ILE A 165 5.41 -31.44 15.60
C ILE A 165 4.74 -31.17 16.96
N ALA A 166 4.94 -32.07 17.93
CA ALA A 166 4.40 -31.95 19.29
C ALA A 166 4.82 -30.67 20.03
N LEU A 167 5.95 -30.07 19.68
CA LEU A 167 6.45 -28.83 20.26
C LEU A 167 6.07 -27.61 19.40
N THR A 168 6.04 -27.77 18.08
CA THR A 168 5.80 -26.67 17.14
C THR A 168 4.44 -26.00 17.36
N ALA A 169 3.40 -26.78 17.67
CA ALA A 169 2.07 -26.26 17.99
C ALA A 169 2.07 -25.27 19.18
N PHE A 170 2.82 -25.58 20.24
CA PHE A 170 2.95 -24.72 21.42
C PHE A 170 3.92 -23.55 21.21
N LEU A 171 4.95 -23.75 20.38
CA LEU A 171 5.95 -22.74 20.08
C LEU A 171 5.33 -21.47 19.48
N ILE A 172 4.31 -21.62 18.64
CA ILE A 172 3.61 -20.51 17.99
C ILE A 172 3.03 -19.52 19.02
N PRO A 173 2.09 -19.90 19.91
CA PRO A 173 1.52 -18.98 20.88
C PRO A 173 2.44 -18.63 22.05
N VAL A 174 3.32 -19.55 22.49
CA VAL A 174 4.12 -19.35 23.72
C VAL A 174 5.42 -18.59 23.48
N VAL A 175 6.00 -18.71 22.28
CA VAL A 175 7.32 -18.12 21.97
C VAL A 175 7.24 -17.14 20.81
N ILE A 176 6.75 -17.59 19.64
CA ILE A 176 6.78 -16.78 18.41
C ILE A 176 5.89 -15.54 18.56
N LEU A 177 4.68 -15.70 19.09
CA LEU A 177 3.72 -14.61 19.27
C LEU A 177 4.19 -13.55 20.28
N PRO A 178 4.70 -13.88 21.49
CA PRO A 178 5.27 -12.89 22.39
C PRO A 178 6.47 -12.13 21.81
N ILE A 179 7.36 -12.81 21.08
CA ILE A 179 8.50 -12.15 20.41
C ILE A 179 7.98 -11.22 19.30
N CYS A 180 7.00 -11.65 18.51
CA CYS A 180 6.33 -10.81 17.51
C CYS A 180 5.73 -9.55 18.15
N ALA A 181 5.00 -9.70 19.26
CA ALA A 181 4.40 -8.60 20.00
C ALA A 181 5.46 -7.66 20.61
N LEU A 182 6.57 -8.19 21.11
CA LEU A 182 7.71 -7.42 21.60
C LEU A 182 8.36 -6.59 20.48
N CYS A 183 8.66 -7.22 19.34
CA CYS A 183 9.21 -6.54 18.17
C CYS A 183 8.30 -5.41 17.68
N LEU A 184 6.99 -5.64 17.64
CA LEU A 184 6.00 -4.63 17.27
C LEU A 184 5.92 -3.50 18.31
N SER A 185 6.03 -3.83 19.61
CA SER A 185 6.03 -2.83 20.70
C SER A 185 7.28 -1.94 20.66
N LEU A 186 8.45 -2.51 20.39
CA LEU A 186 9.70 -1.76 20.19
C LEU A 186 9.61 -0.86 18.95
N SER A 187 9.03 -1.40 17.88
CA SER A 187 8.80 -0.67 16.62
C SER A 187 7.82 0.50 16.82
N ALA A 188 6.76 0.29 17.61
CA ALA A 188 5.76 1.32 17.93
C ALA A 188 6.33 2.50 18.72
N ARG A 189 7.35 2.26 19.58
CA ARG A 189 8.02 3.33 20.35
C ARG A 189 8.83 4.29 19.47
N GLN A 190 9.18 3.89 18.26
CA GLN A 190 9.93 4.70 17.31
C GLN A 190 9.02 5.43 16.31
N MET A 191 7.70 5.21 16.39
CA MET A 191 6.75 5.85 15.48
C MET A 191 6.58 7.32 15.84
N ASP A 192 6.63 8.17 14.82
CA ASP A 192 6.21 9.56 14.91
C ASP A 192 4.70 9.65 14.64
N PHE A 193 3.94 9.99 15.68
CA PHE A 193 2.48 10.08 15.62
C PHE A 193 1.98 11.46 15.16
N ASP A 194 2.87 12.44 15.01
CA ASP A 194 2.52 13.81 14.57
C ASP A 194 2.42 13.91 13.04
N GLN A 195 2.49 12.77 12.35
CA GLN A 195 2.34 12.72 10.90
C GLN A 195 0.87 12.94 10.48
N PRO A 196 0.61 13.63 9.35
CA PRO A 196 -0.73 13.99 8.92
C PRO A 196 -1.73 12.83 8.89
N MET A 197 -1.29 11.64 8.49
CA MET A 197 -2.15 10.45 8.40
C MET A 197 -2.68 9.94 9.75
N PHE A 198 -2.02 10.26 10.85
CA PHE A 198 -2.46 9.87 12.20
C PHE A 198 -3.34 10.93 12.84
N GLU A 199 -3.19 12.20 12.43
CA GLU A 199 -4.03 13.31 12.87
C GLU A 199 -5.32 13.43 12.05
N ASP A 200 -5.34 12.87 10.84
CA ASP A 200 -6.47 12.96 9.92
C ASP A 200 -7.79 12.46 10.53
N VAL A 201 -8.83 13.26 10.32
CA VAL A 201 -10.22 12.97 10.72
C VAL A 201 -11.03 12.72 9.46
N PRO A 202 -11.32 11.45 9.10
CA PRO A 202 -11.89 11.12 7.80
C PRO A 202 -13.23 11.80 7.48
N ARG A 203 -14.02 12.11 8.51
CA ARG A 203 -15.30 12.81 8.40
C ARG A 203 -15.17 14.28 8.01
N GLU A 204 -14.04 14.92 8.30
CA GLU A 204 -13.78 16.32 7.94
C GLU A 204 -13.33 16.44 6.47
N HIS A 205 -12.82 15.35 5.90
CA HIS A 205 -12.32 15.29 4.52
C HIS A 205 -12.96 14.16 3.69
N PRO A 206 -14.29 14.05 3.61
CA PRO A 206 -14.97 12.91 2.99
C PRO A 206 -14.68 12.77 1.49
N GLN A 207 -14.40 13.89 0.80
CA GLN A 207 -14.05 13.89 -0.62
C GLN A 207 -12.70 13.20 -0.89
N VAL A 208 -11.72 13.35 0.01
CA VAL A 208 -10.41 12.68 -0.09
C VAL A 208 -10.58 11.16 -0.05
N TYR A 209 -11.41 10.67 0.86
CA TYR A 209 -11.70 9.24 1.03
C TYR A 209 -12.53 8.68 -0.13
N LEU A 210 -13.53 9.41 -0.60
CA LEU A 210 -14.32 9.02 -1.75
C LEU A 210 -13.47 8.94 -3.02
N GLN A 211 -12.55 9.90 -3.20
CA GLN A 211 -11.60 9.89 -4.31
C GLN A 211 -10.60 8.74 -4.18
N LEU A 212 -10.12 8.44 -2.96
CA LEU A 212 -9.28 7.26 -2.69
C LEU A 212 -9.96 5.96 -3.12
N ILE A 213 -11.22 5.75 -2.76
CA ILE A 213 -11.98 4.57 -3.18
C ILE A 213 -12.12 4.52 -4.71
N LYS A 214 -12.44 5.64 -5.35
CA LYS A 214 -12.57 5.72 -6.81
C LYS A 214 -11.28 5.43 -7.55
N ASP A 215 -10.17 5.99 -7.09
CA ASP A 215 -8.85 5.81 -7.70
C ASP A 215 -8.36 4.36 -7.54
N SER A 216 -8.56 3.79 -6.36
CA SER A 216 -8.08 2.45 -6.01
C SER A 216 -8.96 1.31 -6.52
N ARG A 217 -10.16 1.57 -7.05
CA ARG A 217 -11.15 0.53 -7.44
C ARG A 217 -10.59 -0.58 -8.32
N ALA A 218 -9.74 -0.24 -9.29
CA ALA A 218 -9.16 -1.20 -10.21
C ALA A 218 -8.09 -2.06 -9.51
N SER A 219 -7.28 -1.44 -8.65
CA SER A 219 -6.30 -2.13 -7.81
C SER A 219 -7.01 -3.10 -6.86
N VAL A 220 -8.03 -2.64 -6.12
CA VAL A 220 -8.83 -3.47 -5.21
C VAL A 220 -9.49 -4.64 -5.93
N LEU A 221 -10.06 -4.41 -7.12
CA LEU A 221 -10.68 -5.47 -7.91
C LEU A 221 -9.66 -6.53 -8.37
N CYS A 222 -8.47 -6.12 -8.80
CA CYS A 222 -7.38 -7.05 -9.14
C CYS A 222 -6.98 -7.91 -7.94
N THR A 223 -6.81 -7.32 -6.75
CA THR A 223 -6.54 -8.09 -5.53
C THR A 223 -7.67 -9.05 -5.22
N ALA A 224 -8.91 -8.57 -5.20
CA ALA A 224 -10.09 -9.36 -4.84
C ALA A 224 -10.28 -10.55 -5.79
N ALA A 225 -10.01 -10.38 -7.10
CA ALA A 225 -10.12 -11.46 -8.06
C ALA A 225 -9.06 -12.56 -7.87
N LEU A 226 -7.81 -12.19 -7.56
CA LEU A 226 -6.78 -13.18 -7.21
C LEU A 226 -7.06 -13.84 -5.85
N ALA A 227 -7.55 -13.07 -4.88
CA ALA A 227 -7.98 -13.58 -3.57
C ALA A 227 -9.10 -14.60 -3.73
N PHE A 228 -10.11 -14.29 -4.56
CA PHE A 228 -11.19 -15.21 -4.90
C PHE A 228 -10.68 -16.50 -5.54
N ALA A 229 -9.81 -16.41 -6.55
CA ALA A 229 -9.23 -17.59 -7.20
C ALA A 229 -8.40 -18.45 -6.24
N SER A 230 -7.63 -17.83 -5.34
CA SER A 230 -6.90 -18.51 -4.27
C SER A 230 -7.85 -19.16 -3.27
N GLY A 231 -8.91 -18.46 -2.85
CA GLY A 231 -9.97 -19.01 -2.00
C GLY A 231 -10.58 -20.26 -2.61
N LEU A 232 -10.99 -20.17 -3.88
CA LEU A 232 -11.53 -21.28 -4.67
C LEU A 232 -10.61 -22.49 -4.65
N ALA A 233 -9.32 -22.28 -4.93
CA ALA A 233 -8.32 -23.33 -4.91
C ALA A 233 -8.16 -23.97 -3.52
N ARG A 234 -8.24 -23.17 -2.44
CA ARG A 234 -8.18 -23.69 -1.07
C ARG A 234 -9.40 -24.51 -0.71
N GLY A 235 -10.60 -24.07 -1.09
CA GLY A 235 -11.85 -24.78 -0.79
C GLY A 235 -11.87 -26.18 -1.37
N VAL A 236 -11.21 -26.38 -2.52
CA VAL A 236 -11.00 -27.71 -3.11
C VAL A 236 -9.88 -28.48 -2.41
N ALA A 237 -8.77 -27.80 -2.09
CA ALA A 237 -7.59 -28.42 -1.47
C ALA A 237 -7.78 -28.81 0.01
N VAL A 238 -8.80 -28.29 0.70
CA VAL A 238 -8.96 -28.48 2.15
C VAL A 238 -9.29 -29.92 2.55
N ILE A 239 -9.90 -30.69 1.65
CA ILE A 239 -10.35 -32.07 1.91
C ILE A 239 -9.20 -33.08 1.81
N ASP A 240 -8.12 -32.74 1.09
CA ASP A 240 -6.96 -33.60 0.94
C ASP A 240 -5.75 -33.02 1.71
N PRO A 241 -5.37 -33.62 2.85
CA PRO A 241 -4.23 -33.16 3.64
C PRO A 241 -2.92 -33.09 2.84
N GLN A 242 -2.70 -33.96 1.85
CA GLN A 242 -1.49 -33.94 1.03
C GLN A 242 -1.46 -32.71 0.12
N ILE A 243 -2.60 -32.35 -0.46
CA ILE A 243 -2.72 -31.16 -1.31
C ILE A 243 -2.55 -29.91 -0.44
N SER A 244 -3.11 -29.90 0.78
CA SER A 244 -2.96 -28.79 1.71
C SER A 244 -1.51 -28.53 2.12
N ASP A 245 -0.74 -29.59 2.40
CA ASP A 245 0.70 -29.52 2.70
C ASP A 245 1.47 -28.89 1.53
N VAL A 246 1.17 -29.30 0.29
CA VAL A 246 1.79 -28.73 -0.92
C VAL A 246 1.47 -27.24 -1.08
N VAL A 247 0.22 -26.84 -0.81
CA VAL A 247 -0.18 -25.43 -0.90
C VAL A 247 0.57 -24.56 0.12
N ASN A 248 0.70 -25.03 1.36
CA ASN A 248 1.43 -24.29 2.39
C ASN A 248 2.92 -24.14 2.02
N PHE A 249 3.53 -25.23 1.54
CA PHE A 249 4.90 -25.21 1.05
C PHE A 249 5.08 -24.25 -0.13
N ALA A 250 4.22 -24.36 -1.16
CA ALA A 250 4.27 -23.54 -2.36
C ALA A 250 4.06 -22.05 -2.05
N SER A 251 3.19 -21.73 -1.08
CA SER A 251 2.95 -20.36 -0.62
C SER A 251 4.22 -19.72 -0.06
N MET A 252 4.94 -20.44 0.81
CA MET A 252 6.14 -19.94 1.46
C MET A 252 7.35 -19.92 0.52
N ALA A 253 7.49 -20.92 -0.35
CA ALA A 253 8.49 -20.91 -1.42
C ALA A 253 8.26 -19.74 -2.39
N GLY A 254 6.99 -19.49 -2.73
CA GLY A 254 6.56 -18.37 -3.57
C GLY A 254 6.87 -17.01 -2.96
N LEU A 255 6.60 -16.83 -1.66
CA LEU A 255 6.97 -15.61 -0.93
C LEU A 255 8.48 -15.39 -0.87
N LEU A 256 9.28 -16.44 -0.70
CA LEU A 256 10.73 -16.34 -0.72
C LEU A 256 11.25 -15.89 -2.10
N LEU A 257 10.75 -16.51 -3.17
CA LEU A 257 11.11 -16.15 -4.55
C LEU A 257 10.68 -14.70 -4.86
N ALA A 258 9.46 -14.33 -4.49
CA ALA A 258 8.94 -12.97 -4.63
C ALA A 258 9.82 -11.95 -3.91
N ALA A 259 10.17 -12.22 -2.65
CA ALA A 259 11.01 -11.34 -1.86
C ALA A 259 12.42 -11.22 -2.47
N ALA A 260 12.99 -12.30 -2.99
CA ALA A 260 14.28 -12.28 -3.69
C ALA A 260 14.22 -11.43 -4.96
N ILE A 261 13.18 -11.59 -5.79
CA ILE A 261 12.98 -10.79 -7.02
C ILE A 261 12.81 -9.30 -6.66
N LEU A 262 11.96 -8.99 -5.69
CA LEU A 262 11.73 -7.61 -5.26
C LEU A 262 12.99 -6.99 -4.66
N MET A 263 13.77 -7.74 -3.88
CA MET A 263 15.04 -7.28 -3.34
C MET A 263 16.06 -7.02 -4.46
N ALA A 264 16.17 -7.92 -5.44
CA ALA A 264 17.05 -7.74 -6.58
C ALA A 264 16.65 -6.51 -7.41
N LEU A 265 15.35 -6.32 -7.68
CA LEU A 265 14.84 -5.13 -8.36
C LEU A 265 15.15 -3.86 -7.56
N TRP A 266 14.92 -3.87 -6.25
CA TRP A 266 15.21 -2.74 -5.37
C TRP A 266 16.70 -2.36 -5.35
N LEU A 267 17.60 -3.34 -5.41
CA LEU A 267 19.05 -3.11 -5.43
C LEU A 267 19.57 -2.62 -6.78
N THR A 268 18.90 -2.94 -7.88
CA THR A 268 19.43 -2.74 -9.24
C THR A 268 18.77 -1.62 -10.03
N SER A 269 17.50 -1.29 -9.77
CA SER A 269 16.74 -0.36 -10.62
C SER A 269 15.70 0.43 -9.84
N SER A 270 15.56 1.72 -10.16
CA SER A 270 14.44 2.53 -9.67
C SER A 270 13.18 2.24 -10.48
N VAL A 271 12.43 1.21 -10.07
CA VAL A 271 11.23 0.76 -10.79
C VAL A 271 9.97 1.26 -10.09
N ARG A 272 8.97 1.62 -10.89
CA ARG A 272 7.61 1.89 -10.42
C ARG A 272 6.70 0.80 -10.91
N PHE A 273 6.03 0.13 -9.99
CA PHE A 273 5.07 -0.89 -10.32
C PHE A 273 3.85 -0.73 -9.43
N GLY A 274 2.67 -0.92 -10.00
CA GLY A 274 1.43 -0.99 -9.23
C GLY A 274 0.92 -2.42 -9.19
N LEU A 275 -0.03 -2.65 -8.30
CA LEU A 275 -0.74 -3.91 -8.23
C LEU A 275 -1.39 -4.30 -9.57
N ARG A 276 -1.88 -3.32 -10.35
CA ARG A 276 -2.42 -3.55 -11.70
C ARG A 276 -1.39 -4.13 -12.67
N THR A 277 -0.15 -3.63 -12.63
CA THR A 277 0.94 -4.15 -13.50
C THR A 277 1.27 -5.59 -13.12
N ILE A 278 1.34 -5.87 -11.83
CA ILE A 278 1.65 -7.21 -11.33
C ILE A 278 0.52 -8.18 -11.62
N PHE A 279 -0.74 -7.75 -11.44
CA PHE A 279 -1.91 -8.54 -11.83
C PHE A 279 -1.86 -8.90 -13.32
N ARG A 280 -1.55 -7.95 -14.22
CA ARG A 280 -1.43 -8.24 -15.66
C ARG A 280 -0.31 -9.22 -15.99
N ALA A 281 0.80 -9.19 -15.24
CA ALA A 281 1.90 -10.14 -15.41
C ALA A 281 1.54 -11.53 -14.86
N ALA A 282 0.85 -11.60 -13.73
CA ALA A 282 0.43 -12.86 -13.09
C ALA A 282 -0.77 -13.50 -13.80
N TYR A 283 -1.67 -12.70 -14.38
CA TYR A 283 -2.91 -13.15 -15.02
C TYR A 283 -2.71 -14.27 -16.05
N PRO A 284 -1.83 -14.17 -17.06
CA PRO A 284 -1.67 -15.24 -18.05
C PRO A 284 -1.18 -16.54 -17.40
N ILE A 285 -0.32 -16.46 -16.37
CA ILE A 285 0.20 -17.63 -15.65
C ILE A 285 -0.94 -18.30 -14.86
N VAL A 286 -1.69 -17.51 -14.08
CA VAL A 286 -2.81 -18.00 -13.26
C VAL A 286 -3.94 -18.53 -14.14
N LEU A 287 -4.29 -17.83 -15.22
CA LEU A 287 -5.32 -18.26 -16.17
C LEU A 287 -4.91 -19.55 -16.89
N THR A 288 -3.66 -19.67 -17.33
CA THR A 288 -3.18 -20.89 -17.98
C THR A 288 -3.25 -22.07 -17.01
N GLY A 289 -2.84 -21.87 -15.75
CA GLY A 289 -3.02 -22.88 -14.70
C GLY A 289 -4.48 -23.28 -14.49
N LEU A 290 -5.39 -22.30 -14.45
CA LEU A 290 -6.83 -22.54 -14.36
C LEU A 290 -7.38 -23.35 -15.55
N LEU A 291 -6.97 -23.05 -16.77
CA LEU A 291 -7.49 -23.73 -17.97
C LEU A 291 -6.95 -25.16 -18.12
N LEU A 292 -5.73 -25.43 -17.65
CA LEU A 292 -5.13 -26.77 -17.66
C LEU A 292 -5.66 -27.68 -16.55
N PHE A 293 -6.19 -27.08 -15.47
CA PHE A 293 -6.61 -27.78 -14.26
C PHE A 293 -7.57 -28.99 -14.52
N PRO A 294 -8.59 -28.92 -15.39
CA PRO A 294 -9.50 -30.05 -15.62
C PRO A 294 -8.85 -31.26 -16.30
N PHE A 295 -7.66 -31.09 -16.90
CA PHE A 295 -7.00 -32.12 -17.70
C PHE A 295 -5.85 -32.82 -16.95
N LEU A 296 -5.41 -32.27 -15.82
CA LEU A 296 -4.19 -32.69 -15.11
C LEU A 296 -4.45 -33.64 -13.92
N GLN A 297 -5.67 -34.14 -13.74
CA GLN A 297 -6.05 -35.06 -12.65
C GLN A 297 -5.54 -34.60 -11.26
N LYS A 298 -5.18 -35.51 -10.35
CA LYS A 298 -4.80 -35.19 -8.95
C LYS A 298 -3.56 -34.29 -8.83
N GLU A 299 -2.54 -34.50 -9.65
CA GLU A 299 -1.31 -33.67 -9.62
C GLU A 299 -1.56 -32.23 -10.10
N GLY A 300 -2.52 -32.05 -11.01
CA GLY A 300 -2.97 -30.74 -11.46
C GLY A 300 -3.54 -29.85 -10.36
N LEU A 301 -4.26 -30.45 -9.39
CA LEU A 301 -4.89 -29.72 -8.29
C LEU A 301 -3.86 -29.09 -7.35
N SER A 302 -2.83 -29.85 -6.98
CA SER A 302 -1.74 -29.38 -6.13
C SER A 302 -0.97 -28.23 -6.78
N LEU A 303 -0.66 -28.35 -8.08
CA LEU A 303 0.08 -27.33 -8.82
C LEU A 303 -0.77 -26.07 -9.01
N PHE A 304 -2.05 -26.21 -9.30
CA PHE A 304 -3.01 -25.10 -9.39
C PHE A 304 -3.15 -24.35 -8.05
N ALA A 305 -3.37 -25.08 -6.97
CA ALA A 305 -3.57 -24.49 -5.65
C ALA A 305 -2.28 -23.82 -5.15
N GLY A 306 -1.12 -24.41 -5.40
CA GLY A 306 0.17 -23.80 -5.11
C GLY A 306 0.41 -22.49 -5.90
N LEU A 307 0.16 -22.47 -7.21
CA LEU A 307 0.36 -21.29 -8.06
C LEU A 307 -0.57 -20.13 -7.71
N THR A 308 -1.86 -20.39 -7.50
CA THR A 308 -2.84 -19.36 -7.13
C THR A 308 -2.54 -18.75 -5.76
N TYR A 309 -2.14 -19.58 -4.79
CA TYR A 309 -1.70 -19.08 -3.49
C TYR A 309 -0.38 -18.32 -3.52
N MET A 310 0.58 -18.76 -4.33
CA MET A 310 1.82 -18.01 -4.53
C MET A 310 1.52 -16.62 -5.10
N ALA A 311 0.67 -16.54 -6.14
CA ALA A 311 0.25 -15.27 -6.72
C ALA A 311 -0.50 -14.38 -5.71
N PHE A 312 -1.39 -14.97 -4.91
CA PHE A 312 -2.12 -14.23 -3.89
C PHE A 312 -1.21 -13.74 -2.75
N SER A 313 -0.26 -14.56 -2.29
CA SER A 313 0.69 -14.20 -1.25
C SER A 313 1.60 -13.03 -1.68
N LEU A 314 2.05 -13.06 -2.93
CA LEU A 314 2.74 -11.93 -3.57
C LEU A 314 1.86 -10.66 -3.53
N VAL A 315 0.59 -10.79 -3.90
CA VAL A 315 -0.36 -9.67 -3.91
C VAL A 315 -0.60 -9.10 -2.52
N VAL A 316 -0.67 -9.91 -1.46
CA VAL A 316 -0.81 -9.42 -0.07
C VAL A 316 0.39 -8.56 0.32
N LEU A 317 1.61 -8.98 -0.04
CA LEU A 317 2.84 -8.21 0.19
C LEU A 317 2.80 -6.85 -0.54
N ILE A 318 2.42 -6.85 -1.82
CA ILE A 318 2.32 -5.64 -2.65
C ILE A 318 1.21 -4.72 -2.14
N MET A 319 0.07 -5.29 -1.76
CA MET A 319 -1.07 -4.57 -1.20
C MET A 319 -0.64 -3.82 0.06
N MET A 320 0.14 -4.45 0.94
CA MET A 320 0.70 -3.80 2.14
C MET A 320 1.58 -2.60 1.78
N MET A 321 2.51 -2.77 0.83
CA MET A 321 3.36 -1.66 0.36
C MET A 321 2.53 -0.51 -0.24
N GLN A 322 1.59 -0.84 -1.12
CA GLN A 322 0.73 0.13 -1.79
C GLN A 322 -0.11 0.92 -0.77
N CYS A 323 -0.78 0.23 0.16
CA CYS A 323 -1.59 0.90 1.17
C CYS A 323 -0.75 1.80 2.08
N ALA A 324 0.45 1.35 2.47
CA ALA A 324 1.35 2.15 3.32
C ALA A 324 1.81 3.42 2.60
N GLN A 325 2.15 3.29 1.32
CA GLN A 325 2.53 4.43 0.48
C GLN A 325 1.34 5.38 0.22
N THR A 326 0.16 4.85 -0.12
CA THR A 326 -1.04 5.67 -0.32
C THR A 326 -1.38 6.49 0.92
N SER A 327 -1.27 5.89 2.12
CA SER A 327 -1.53 6.59 3.39
C SER A 327 -0.54 7.73 3.63
N ARG A 328 0.75 7.52 3.30
CA ARG A 328 1.80 8.53 3.42
C ARG A 328 1.65 9.66 2.41
N ASP A 329 1.38 9.32 1.16
CA ASP A 329 1.35 10.29 0.06
C ASP A 329 0.09 11.18 0.13
N ARG A 330 -1.04 10.60 0.57
CA ARG A 330 -2.32 11.30 0.72
C ARG A 330 -2.57 11.88 2.11
N GLY A 331 -1.81 11.45 3.12
CA GLY A 331 -2.08 11.81 4.52
C GLY A 331 -3.39 11.25 5.05
N THR A 332 -3.87 10.14 4.49
CA THR A 332 -5.11 9.47 4.90
C THR A 332 -4.84 8.37 5.93
N ASN A 333 -5.79 8.12 6.81
CA ASN A 333 -5.68 7.15 7.88
C ASN A 333 -5.29 5.74 7.39
N PRO A 334 -4.15 5.18 7.83
CA PRO A 334 -3.65 3.89 7.35
C PRO A 334 -4.53 2.69 7.69
N VAL A 335 -5.28 2.76 8.79
CA VAL A 335 -6.24 1.71 9.18
C VAL A 335 -7.41 1.67 8.22
N PHE A 336 -7.89 2.83 7.78
CA PHE A 336 -8.96 2.90 6.78
C PHE A 336 -8.51 2.29 5.45
N VAL A 337 -7.35 2.72 4.94
CA VAL A 337 -6.86 2.31 3.62
C VAL A 337 -6.68 0.80 3.54
N TYR A 338 -5.97 0.22 4.52
CA TYR A 338 -5.73 -1.22 4.53
C TYR A 338 -6.96 -2.02 4.98
N GLY A 339 -7.78 -1.46 5.87
CA GLY A 339 -9.11 -1.98 6.22
C GLY A 339 -9.96 -2.22 4.99
N PHE A 340 -10.04 -1.23 4.10
CA PHE A 340 -10.82 -1.30 2.88
C PHE A 340 -10.25 -2.33 1.89
N PHE A 341 -8.94 -2.26 1.59
CA PHE A 341 -8.28 -3.21 0.69
C PHE A 341 -8.36 -4.65 1.19
N GLY A 342 -7.98 -4.88 2.45
CA GLY A 342 -8.02 -6.19 3.08
C GLY A 342 -9.44 -6.72 3.22
N GLY A 343 -10.40 -5.88 3.64
CA GLY A 343 -11.80 -6.27 3.77
C GLY A 343 -12.39 -6.80 2.46
N MET A 344 -12.12 -6.11 1.35
CA MET A 344 -12.54 -6.56 0.02
C MET A 344 -11.81 -7.83 -0.43
N ALA A 345 -10.49 -7.91 -0.24
CA ALA A 345 -9.67 -9.04 -0.62
C ALA A 345 -10.06 -10.32 0.11
N TYR A 346 -10.11 -10.28 1.44
CA TYR A 346 -10.36 -11.44 2.28
C TYR A 346 -11.83 -11.87 2.25
N SER A 347 -12.77 -10.95 2.04
CA SER A 347 -14.16 -11.32 1.78
C SER A 347 -14.28 -12.08 0.46
N ALA A 348 -13.62 -11.61 -0.60
CA ALA A 348 -13.60 -12.31 -1.88
C ALA A 348 -12.93 -13.69 -1.77
N GLN A 349 -11.85 -13.81 -1.00
CA GLN A 349 -11.23 -15.10 -0.68
C GLN A 349 -12.18 -16.04 0.07
N GLY A 350 -12.89 -15.54 1.08
CA GLY A 350 -13.87 -16.32 1.83
C GLY A 350 -14.99 -16.85 0.95
N VAL A 351 -15.54 -16.02 0.06
CA VAL A 351 -16.55 -16.43 -0.94
C VAL A 351 -15.96 -17.47 -1.89
N GLY A 352 -14.74 -17.27 -2.38
CA GLY A 352 -14.05 -18.24 -3.22
C GLY A 352 -13.91 -19.59 -2.53
N PHE A 353 -13.47 -19.61 -1.27
CA PHE A 353 -13.34 -20.84 -0.48
C PHE A 353 -14.66 -21.57 -0.33
N LEU A 354 -15.73 -20.86 0.05
CA LEU A 354 -17.06 -21.45 0.20
C LEU A 354 -17.52 -22.11 -1.10
N LEU A 355 -17.37 -21.42 -2.22
CA LEU A 355 -17.73 -21.97 -3.53
C LEU A 355 -16.87 -23.18 -3.90
N GLY A 356 -15.57 -23.14 -3.62
CA GLY A 356 -14.67 -24.26 -3.88
C GLY A 356 -15.04 -25.49 -3.06
N TRP A 357 -15.39 -25.28 -1.79
CA TRP A 357 -15.81 -26.33 -0.87
C TRP A 357 -17.17 -26.92 -1.23
N PHE A 358 -18.19 -26.10 -1.47
CA PHE A 358 -19.54 -26.56 -1.87
C PHE A 358 -19.53 -27.32 -3.20
N ALA A 359 -18.58 -27.02 -4.08
CA ALA A 359 -18.53 -27.66 -5.38
C ALA A 359 -18.11 -29.14 -5.31
N ASN A 360 -17.57 -29.64 -4.19
CA ASN A 360 -17.05 -31.01 -4.07
C ASN A 360 -18.05 -32.12 -4.40
N ASP A 361 -19.35 -31.86 -4.26
CA ASP A 361 -20.41 -32.84 -4.51
C ASP A 361 -21.27 -32.50 -5.74
N ILE A 362 -20.88 -31.51 -6.56
CA ILE A 362 -21.73 -30.96 -7.62
C ILE A 362 -21.21 -31.35 -9.02
N VAL A 363 -22.01 -32.12 -9.74
CA VAL A 363 -21.86 -32.34 -11.20
C VAL A 363 -23.03 -31.66 -11.92
N ILE A 364 -22.76 -30.60 -12.67
CA ILE A 364 -23.77 -29.87 -13.45
C ILE A 364 -23.52 -30.14 -14.93
N LEU A 365 -24.56 -30.59 -15.65
CA LEU A 365 -24.54 -30.76 -17.11
C LEU A 365 -23.41 -31.69 -17.63
N GLY A 366 -22.97 -32.67 -16.82
CA GLY A 366 -21.86 -33.57 -17.16
C GLY A 366 -20.47 -32.90 -17.15
N VAL A 367 -20.37 -31.63 -16.77
CA VAL A 367 -19.11 -30.92 -16.57
C VAL A 367 -18.59 -31.27 -15.18
N GLY A 368 -17.36 -31.78 -15.11
CA GLY A 368 -16.69 -32.06 -13.84
C GLY A 368 -16.51 -30.78 -13.01
N GLN A 369 -16.59 -30.91 -11.69
CA GLN A 369 -16.44 -29.81 -10.73
C GLN A 369 -15.23 -28.91 -11.02
N THR A 370 -14.08 -29.52 -11.30
CA THR A 370 -12.82 -28.80 -11.55
C THR A 370 -12.92 -27.86 -12.74
N ALA A 371 -13.59 -28.29 -13.81
CA ALA A 371 -13.86 -27.47 -14.98
C ALA A 371 -14.81 -26.31 -14.68
N LEU A 372 -15.88 -26.56 -13.91
CA LEU A 372 -16.82 -25.52 -13.51
C LEU A 372 -16.11 -24.42 -12.69
N LEU A 373 -15.32 -24.82 -11.70
CA LEU A 373 -14.55 -23.91 -10.85
C LEU A 373 -13.52 -23.10 -11.67
N SER A 374 -12.80 -23.75 -12.58
CA SER A 374 -11.88 -23.06 -13.49
C SER A 374 -12.56 -22.00 -14.33
N ILE A 375 -13.74 -22.28 -14.88
CA ILE A 375 -14.50 -21.33 -15.68
C ILE A 375 -14.90 -20.12 -14.84
N VAL A 376 -15.40 -20.35 -13.61
CA VAL A 376 -15.79 -19.26 -12.70
C VAL A 376 -14.60 -18.39 -12.32
N ALA A 377 -13.48 -18.97 -11.90
CA ALA A 377 -12.27 -18.21 -11.56
C ALA A 377 -11.70 -17.47 -12.79
N ALA A 378 -11.65 -18.12 -13.95
CA ALA A 378 -11.19 -17.50 -15.19
C ALA A 378 -12.06 -16.30 -15.58
N TYR A 379 -13.39 -16.42 -15.44
CA TYR A 379 -14.33 -15.33 -15.70
C TYR A 379 -14.10 -14.15 -14.75
N VAL A 380 -14.00 -14.40 -13.44
CA VAL A 380 -13.76 -13.35 -12.44
C VAL A 380 -12.43 -12.63 -12.69
N LEU A 381 -11.36 -13.37 -12.96
CA LEU A 381 -10.06 -12.80 -13.31
C LEU A 381 -10.11 -12.01 -14.62
N GLY A 382 -10.81 -12.52 -15.64
CA GLY A 382 -10.98 -11.85 -16.92
C GLY A 382 -11.76 -10.54 -16.81
N MET A 383 -12.81 -10.51 -16.00
CA MET A 383 -13.57 -9.30 -15.67
C MET A 383 -12.71 -8.28 -14.92
N ALA A 384 -11.89 -8.74 -13.96
CA ALA A 384 -10.94 -7.87 -13.27
C ALA A 384 -9.90 -7.29 -14.23
N LEU A 385 -9.36 -8.10 -15.15
CA LEU A 385 -8.45 -7.63 -16.19
C LEU A 385 -9.11 -6.56 -17.07
N PHE A 386 -10.31 -6.84 -17.55
CA PHE A 386 -11.08 -5.94 -18.42
C PHE A 386 -11.39 -4.58 -17.76
N VAL A 387 -11.76 -4.58 -16.48
CA VAL A 387 -11.96 -3.32 -15.73
C VAL A 387 -10.62 -2.63 -15.46
N SER A 388 -9.55 -3.38 -15.18
CA SER A 388 -8.23 -2.82 -14.93
C SER A 388 -7.58 -2.14 -16.15
N THR A 389 -7.98 -2.51 -17.37
CA THR A 389 -7.50 -1.91 -18.62
C THR A 389 -8.29 -0.67 -19.04
N GLY A 390 -9.42 -0.38 -18.40
CA GLY A 390 -10.16 0.87 -18.59
C GLY A 390 -10.96 0.96 -19.89
N THR A 391 -11.19 -0.16 -20.59
CA THR A 391 -11.88 -0.22 -21.89
C THR A 391 -13.36 0.19 -21.87
N LEU A 392 -14.03 0.19 -20.71
CA LEU A 392 -15.43 0.61 -20.56
C LEU A 392 -15.63 2.10 -20.27
N VAL A 393 -14.62 2.80 -19.75
CA VAL A 393 -14.76 4.20 -19.32
C VAL A 393 -13.80 5.03 -20.16
N LYS A 394 -14.34 5.75 -21.17
CA LYS A 394 -13.58 6.79 -21.86
C LYS A 394 -12.91 7.67 -20.80
N PRO A 395 -11.58 7.84 -20.81
CA PRO A 395 -10.94 8.79 -19.92
C PRO A 395 -11.54 10.17 -20.23
N LYS A 396 -12.26 10.76 -19.27
CA LYS A 396 -12.64 12.17 -19.37
C LYS A 396 -11.32 12.95 -19.45
N THR A 397 -11.14 13.72 -20.51
CA THR A 397 -9.94 14.52 -20.79
C THR A 397 -9.78 15.73 -19.87
N SER A 398 -10.28 15.67 -18.64
CA SER A 398 -10.34 16.81 -17.73
C SER A 398 -10.38 16.38 -16.26
N ASP A 399 -9.34 15.69 -15.79
CA ASP A 399 -8.97 15.72 -14.38
C ASP A 399 -7.51 15.31 -14.24
N GLY A 400 -6.85 15.87 -13.23
CA GLY A 400 -5.42 15.72 -12.96
C GLY A 400 -4.94 14.28 -12.95
N PRO A 401 -3.62 14.09 -13.05
CA PRO A 401 -3.05 12.84 -13.52
C PRO A 401 -3.28 11.71 -12.50
N HIS A 402 -3.95 10.63 -12.95
CA HIS A 402 -4.07 9.36 -12.24
C HIS A 402 -2.68 8.77 -11.90
N ARG A 403 -2.06 9.18 -10.78
CA ARG A 403 -0.64 8.91 -10.48
C ARG A 403 -0.35 8.15 -9.18
N THR A 404 -1.37 7.75 -8.43
CA THR A 404 -1.21 7.39 -7.00
C THR A 404 -1.28 5.90 -6.65
N ASP A 405 -1.23 5.00 -7.64
CA ASP A 405 -1.29 3.53 -7.43
C ASP A 405 0.05 2.80 -7.54
N CYS A 406 1.13 3.51 -7.88
CA CYS A 406 2.43 2.89 -8.14
C CYS A 406 3.30 2.89 -6.88
N ILE A 407 3.80 1.72 -6.50
CA ILE A 407 4.84 1.58 -5.48
C ILE A 407 6.15 2.12 -6.05
N GLU A 408 6.81 2.98 -5.29
CA GLU A 408 8.09 3.57 -5.67
C GLU A 408 9.26 2.80 -5.05
N PHE A 409 10.06 2.15 -5.89
CA PHE A 409 11.38 1.68 -5.50
C PHE A 409 12.39 2.73 -5.93
N LEU A 410 12.92 3.47 -4.96
CA LEU A 410 14.00 4.43 -5.17
C LEU A 410 15.33 3.75 -4.86
N THR A 411 16.18 3.62 -5.88
CA THR A 411 17.56 3.16 -5.70
C THR A 411 18.34 4.19 -4.87
N PRO A 412 19.38 3.76 -4.14
CA PRO A 412 20.29 4.68 -3.49
C PRO A 412 20.87 5.66 -4.54
N PRO A 413 20.99 6.96 -4.25
CA PRO A 413 21.62 7.88 -5.19
C PRO A 413 23.06 7.42 -5.44
N LEU A 414 23.40 7.14 -6.70
CA LEU A 414 24.78 7.13 -7.14
C LEU A 414 25.27 8.57 -6.95
N ARG A 415 26.11 8.81 -5.94
CA ARG A 415 26.81 10.10 -5.81
C ARG A 415 27.69 10.28 -7.05
N LEU A 416 27.14 10.92 -8.08
CA LEU A 416 27.90 11.51 -9.16
C LEU A 416 28.84 12.52 -8.50
N HIS A 417 30.13 12.27 -8.65
CA HIS A 417 31.17 13.14 -8.14
C HIS A 417 31.01 14.55 -8.72
N GLY A 418 31.11 15.56 -7.84
CA GLY A 418 31.71 16.85 -8.21
C GLY A 418 30.88 17.78 -9.08
N ARG A 419 29.83 18.38 -8.52
CA ARG A 419 29.61 19.83 -8.74
C ARG A 419 29.21 20.42 -7.39
N LYS A 420 30.11 21.20 -6.80
CA LYS A 420 29.73 22.10 -5.70
C LYS A 420 28.58 22.95 -6.24
N GLY A 421 27.40 22.88 -5.62
CA GLY A 421 26.38 23.89 -5.86
C GLY A 421 27.00 25.27 -5.61
N PRO A 422 26.55 26.33 -6.31
CA PRO A 422 27.02 27.67 -6.01
C PRO A 422 26.79 27.93 -4.53
N ALA A 423 27.86 28.24 -3.81
CA ALA A 423 27.80 28.57 -2.40
C ALA A 423 26.91 29.80 -2.25
N TYR A 424 25.68 29.60 -1.78
CA TYR A 424 24.92 30.71 -1.23
C TYR A 424 25.68 31.20 -0.01
N ALA A 425 26.18 32.44 -0.10
CA ALA A 425 26.97 33.06 0.93
C ALA A 425 26.13 33.19 2.21
N THR A 426 26.39 32.34 3.19
CA THR A 426 25.98 32.55 4.57
C THR A 426 26.64 33.84 5.06
N ALA A 427 25.84 34.87 5.30
CA ALA A 427 26.30 36.06 6.00
C ALA A 427 26.86 35.64 7.36
N LYS A 428 28.09 36.09 7.64
CA LYS A 428 28.81 35.85 8.89
C LYS A 428 27.98 36.32 10.08
N ASP A 429 27.77 35.39 11.01
CA ASP A 429 27.36 35.65 12.37
C ASP A 429 28.62 36.00 13.17
N ASP A 430 28.93 37.29 13.30
CA ASP A 430 29.92 37.79 14.26
C ASP A 430 29.19 38.03 15.58
N GLY A 431 29.36 37.09 16.51
CA GLY A 431 28.82 37.18 17.85
C GLY A 431 29.34 38.39 18.61
N ARG A 432 28.43 39.20 19.15
CA ARG A 432 28.68 40.00 20.35
C ARG A 432 27.44 40.04 21.22
N ALA A 433 27.61 39.52 22.43
CA ALA A 433 26.63 39.55 23.50
C ALA A 433 26.24 40.99 23.87
N SER A 434 24.94 41.22 24.12
CA SER A 434 24.48 42.18 25.11
C SER A 434 23.08 41.78 25.58
N GLU A 435 22.97 41.62 26.89
CA GLU A 435 21.74 41.49 27.66
C GLU A 435 20.87 42.77 27.56
N HIS A 436 19.56 42.58 27.77
CA HIS A 436 18.51 43.47 28.31
C HIS A 436 17.23 43.54 27.44
N GLY A 437 16.13 43.03 27.98
CA GLY A 437 14.77 43.53 27.64
C GLY A 437 14.48 44.86 28.39
N PRO A 438 13.24 45.37 28.47
CA PRO A 438 11.95 44.80 28.02
C PRO A 438 10.97 45.80 27.32
N ASN A 439 9.78 45.29 26.95
CA ASN A 439 8.49 45.98 26.76
C ASN A 439 8.27 46.98 25.59
N GLY A 440 7.11 46.83 24.94
CA GLY A 440 6.52 47.83 24.04
C GLY A 440 5.32 47.27 23.27
N GLU A 441 4.12 47.56 23.78
CA GLU A 441 2.82 47.25 23.21
C GLU A 441 2.52 48.02 21.90
N MET A 442 1.54 47.51 21.14
CA MET A 442 0.59 48.19 20.24
C MET A 442 1.09 49.30 19.29
N GLU A 443 0.77 49.16 18.00
CA GLU A 443 -0.14 50.12 17.34
C GLU A 443 -0.59 49.61 15.94
N GLU A 444 -1.90 49.42 15.80
CA GLU A 444 -2.61 49.47 14.52
C GLU A 444 -2.52 50.89 13.95
N ARG A 445 -2.43 51.02 12.62
CA ARG A 445 -2.77 52.28 11.93
C ARG A 445 -3.50 52.05 10.61
N PRO A 446 -4.35 53.01 10.20
CA PRO A 446 -5.58 52.73 9.48
C PRO A 446 -5.62 53.30 8.05
N ASP A 447 -6.72 52.96 7.37
CA ASP A 447 -7.17 53.46 6.07
C ASP A 447 -7.19 54.99 5.94
N SER A 448 -6.91 55.48 4.73
CA SER A 448 -7.46 56.76 4.26
C SER A 448 -7.83 56.69 2.77
N LYS A 449 -9.04 57.18 2.47
CA LYS A 449 -9.66 57.32 1.15
C LYS A 449 -9.52 58.75 0.61
N ALA A 450 -9.46 58.81 -0.72
CA ALA A 450 -10.10 59.77 -1.64
C ALA A 450 -9.56 61.21 -1.79
N ALA A 451 -9.26 61.56 -3.04
CA ALA A 451 -9.69 62.82 -3.67
C ALA A 451 -9.77 62.65 -5.21
N GLU A 452 -10.66 63.43 -5.80
CA GLU A 452 -11.37 63.27 -7.07
C GLU A 452 -11.04 64.41 -8.06
N LYS A 453 -11.58 64.32 -9.29
CA LYS A 453 -11.86 65.36 -10.34
C LYS A 453 -10.95 65.32 -11.58
N THR A 454 -11.39 65.52 -12.84
CA THR A 454 -12.70 65.84 -13.50
C THR A 454 -12.52 65.85 -15.03
N GLY A 455 -13.61 65.55 -15.78
CA GLY A 455 -13.97 66.10 -17.11
C GLY A 455 -13.46 65.34 -18.35
N GLY A 456 -14.20 65.06 -19.42
CA GLY A 456 -15.58 65.35 -19.82
C GLY A 456 -15.70 65.59 -21.35
N SER A 457 -16.58 64.83 -22.04
CA SER A 457 -17.30 65.17 -23.31
C SER A 457 -16.49 65.23 -24.63
N ALA A 458 -16.97 64.96 -25.87
CA ALA A 458 -18.09 64.24 -26.52
C ALA A 458 -17.96 64.43 -28.07
N GLY A 459 -18.66 63.60 -28.88
CA GLY A 459 -19.01 63.82 -30.31
C GLY A 459 -18.18 62.97 -31.31
N ALA A 460 -18.66 61.98 -32.10
CA ALA A 460 -19.89 61.68 -32.86
C ALA A 460 -19.85 62.09 -34.36
N ALA A 461 -19.88 61.04 -35.22
CA ALA A 461 -20.37 60.92 -36.62
C ALA A 461 -19.61 61.71 -37.74
N THR A 462 -19.41 61.26 -38.99
CA THR A 462 -20.17 60.42 -39.96
C THR A 462 -19.21 59.87 -41.07
N ALA A 463 -19.25 58.58 -41.42
CA ALA A 463 -19.83 57.94 -42.63
C ALA A 463 -19.06 58.04 -43.98
N HIS A 464 -18.59 56.89 -44.51
CA HIS A 464 -18.64 56.51 -45.94
C HIS A 464 -18.51 54.99 -46.12
N GLU A 465 -18.98 54.51 -47.27
CA GLU A 465 -19.51 53.17 -47.57
C GLU A 465 -18.50 52.03 -47.84
N MET A 466 -18.85 50.84 -47.33
CA MET A 466 -19.04 49.56 -48.02
C MET A 466 -18.28 49.26 -49.35
N GLN A 467 -17.34 48.31 -49.31
CA GLN A 467 -17.31 47.18 -50.27
C GLN A 467 -16.50 45.99 -49.78
N ALA A 468 -17.01 44.80 -50.10
CA ALA A 468 -16.65 43.48 -49.59
C ALA A 468 -15.40 42.87 -50.24
N GLY A 469 -14.70 42.00 -49.50
CA GLY A 469 -13.79 41.03 -50.09
C GLY A 469 -12.71 40.48 -49.15
N ALA A 470 -12.77 39.16 -48.91
CA ALA A 470 -11.74 38.26 -48.40
C ALA A 470 -11.49 38.21 -46.87
N GLU A 471 -12.02 37.16 -46.25
CA GLU A 471 -11.55 36.63 -44.96
C GLU A 471 -10.10 36.12 -45.08
N PRO A 472 -9.18 36.52 -44.19
CA PRO A 472 -7.95 35.77 -43.95
C PRO A 472 -8.21 34.74 -42.85
N SER A 473 -8.11 33.47 -43.26
CA SER A 473 -8.11 32.25 -42.46
C SER A 473 -7.53 32.37 -41.04
N GLU A 474 -8.34 32.11 -40.02
CA GLU A 474 -7.87 31.73 -38.69
C GLU A 474 -7.17 30.36 -38.76
N GLN A 475 -5.84 30.35 -38.58
CA GLN A 475 -5.10 29.11 -38.40
C GLN A 475 -5.32 28.55 -36.99
N PRO A 476 -5.66 27.26 -36.83
CA PRO A 476 -5.89 26.68 -35.52
C PRO A 476 -4.57 26.56 -34.75
N LYS A 477 -4.56 27.09 -33.51
CA LYS A 477 -3.46 26.91 -32.55
C LYS A 477 -3.17 25.41 -32.40
N LYS A 478 -2.05 24.96 -32.98
CA LYS A 478 -1.56 23.58 -32.86
C LYS A 478 -1.37 23.23 -31.38
N THR A 479 -2.26 22.42 -30.83
CA THR A 479 -2.12 21.78 -29.53
C THR A 479 -0.83 20.96 -29.53
N ARG A 480 0.17 21.41 -28.77
CA ARG A 480 1.46 20.76 -28.62
C ARG A 480 1.23 19.38 -27.98
N LYS A 481 1.39 18.31 -28.76
CA LYS A 481 1.31 16.92 -28.26
C LYS A 481 2.28 16.76 -27.08
N GLU A 482 1.73 16.49 -25.89
CA GLU A 482 2.47 16.16 -24.68
C GLU A 482 3.32 14.91 -24.94
N LYS A 483 4.65 15.05 -24.92
CA LYS A 483 5.55 13.89 -24.99
C LYS A 483 5.63 13.27 -23.59
N ARG A 484 5.02 12.11 -23.44
CA ARG A 484 5.04 11.28 -22.23
C ARG A 484 6.39 10.55 -22.17
N PHE A 485 7.18 10.77 -21.13
CA PHE A 485 8.36 9.94 -20.87
C PHE A 485 7.89 8.69 -20.11
N GLU A 486 8.15 7.51 -20.68
CA GLU A 486 7.81 6.24 -20.04
C GLU A 486 8.63 6.08 -18.75
N GLY A 487 7.96 5.75 -17.66
CA GLY A 487 8.59 5.42 -16.37
C GLY A 487 8.45 6.45 -15.25
N THR A 488 8.21 7.74 -15.53
CA THR A 488 8.20 8.78 -14.48
C THR A 488 6.83 9.28 -14.07
N GLY A 489 5.75 8.93 -14.80
CA GLY A 489 4.37 9.34 -14.52
C GLY A 489 4.09 10.85 -14.63
N HIS A 490 5.13 11.68 -14.52
CA HIS A 490 5.13 13.12 -14.51
C HIS A 490 4.94 13.67 -15.92
N VAL A 491 3.89 14.46 -16.11
CA VAL A 491 3.55 15.13 -17.36
C VAL A 491 4.50 16.30 -17.47
N ILE A 492 5.30 16.29 -18.53
CA ILE A 492 6.18 17.39 -18.86
C ILE A 492 5.34 18.40 -19.62
N THR A 493 4.84 19.41 -18.92
CA THR A 493 4.06 20.48 -19.55
C THR A 493 4.96 21.57 -20.11
N ASP A 494 6.06 21.86 -19.41
CA ASP A 494 6.93 23.00 -19.68
C ASP A 494 8.39 22.75 -19.25
N ARG A 495 9.23 23.79 -19.36
CA ARG A 495 10.64 23.76 -18.95
C ARG A 495 10.78 23.49 -17.45
N LEU A 496 9.92 24.11 -16.63
CA LEU A 496 9.91 23.95 -15.17
C LEU A 496 9.67 22.49 -14.78
N SER A 497 8.72 21.81 -15.44
CA SER A 497 8.44 20.39 -15.23
C SER A 497 9.69 19.53 -15.44
N LYS A 498 10.49 19.83 -16.46
CA LYS A 498 11.74 19.09 -16.73
C LYS A 498 12.80 19.36 -15.67
N GLN A 499 12.94 20.61 -15.24
CA GLN A 499 13.88 20.98 -14.19
C GLN A 499 13.54 20.31 -12.86
N CYS A 500 12.25 20.24 -12.51
CA CYS A 500 11.76 19.50 -11.35
C CYS A 500 12.15 18.01 -11.41
N LEU A 501 12.13 17.40 -12.59
CA LEU A 501 12.56 16.00 -12.77
C LEU A 501 14.07 15.82 -12.58
N VAL A 502 14.90 16.77 -13.04
CA VAL A 502 16.35 16.75 -12.80
C VAL A 502 16.64 16.84 -11.30
N VAL A 503 15.99 17.78 -10.61
CA VAL A 503 16.11 17.93 -9.14
C VAL A 503 15.66 16.65 -8.43
N ARG A 504 14.55 16.03 -8.88
CA ARG A 504 14.09 14.76 -8.32
C ARG A 504 15.15 13.67 -8.40
N GLU A 505 15.77 13.46 -9.56
CA GLU A 505 16.79 12.43 -9.75
C GLU A 505 18.05 12.73 -8.92
N GLN A 506 18.44 14.00 -8.84
CA GLN A 506 19.64 14.42 -8.11
C GLN A 506 19.51 14.25 -6.59
N TYR A 507 18.33 14.53 -6.03
CA TYR A 507 18.09 14.55 -4.58
C TYR A 507 17.22 13.38 -4.09
N GLY A 508 16.78 12.48 -4.97
CA GLY A 508 15.97 11.32 -4.61
C GLY A 508 14.59 11.69 -4.05
N LEU A 509 13.94 12.70 -4.63
CA LEU A 509 12.55 13.05 -4.27
C LEU A 509 11.59 11.97 -4.77
N SER A 510 10.54 11.68 -3.99
CA SER A 510 9.41 10.84 -4.42
C SER A 510 8.60 11.56 -5.50
N SER A 511 7.71 10.85 -6.20
CA SER A 511 6.81 11.54 -7.16
C SER A 511 5.95 12.58 -6.46
N ARG A 512 5.45 12.24 -5.27
CA ARG A 512 4.54 13.12 -4.56
C ARG A 512 5.23 14.40 -4.10
N GLU A 513 6.45 14.27 -3.58
CA GLU A 513 7.29 15.43 -3.28
C GLU A 513 7.60 16.24 -4.55
N THR A 514 7.81 15.59 -5.70
CA THR A 514 8.06 16.29 -6.97
C THR A 514 6.83 17.09 -7.44
N GLU A 515 5.63 16.52 -7.32
CA GLU A 515 4.38 17.20 -7.67
C GLU A 515 4.14 18.41 -6.77
N VAL A 516 4.29 18.25 -5.45
CA VAL A 516 4.17 19.35 -4.50
C VAL A 516 5.24 20.41 -4.79
N MET A 517 6.49 20.01 -5.01
CA MET A 517 7.60 20.90 -5.36
C MET A 517 7.29 21.72 -6.61
N GLU A 518 6.78 21.09 -7.67
CA GLU A 518 6.41 21.77 -8.91
C GLU A 518 5.31 22.81 -8.67
N LEU A 519 4.25 22.46 -7.95
CA LEU A 519 3.15 23.42 -7.68
C LEU A 519 3.60 24.57 -6.77
N VAL A 520 4.50 24.29 -5.80
CA VAL A 520 5.10 25.33 -4.96
C VAL A 520 5.98 26.26 -5.80
N ALA A 521 6.82 25.72 -6.70
CA ALA A 521 7.65 26.49 -7.62
C ALA A 521 6.82 27.31 -8.63
N ARG A 522 5.61 26.84 -8.98
CA ARG A 522 4.63 27.57 -9.80
C ARG A 522 3.88 28.69 -9.07
N GLY A 523 4.15 28.92 -7.79
CA GLY A 523 3.49 30.00 -7.04
C GLY A 523 2.15 29.63 -6.38
N LYS A 524 1.68 28.38 -6.47
CA LYS A 524 0.38 27.99 -5.88
C LYS A 524 0.41 28.07 -4.35
N SER A 525 -0.74 28.39 -3.73
CA SER A 525 -0.91 28.40 -2.27
C SER A 525 -1.07 26.97 -1.73
N MET A 526 -0.81 26.75 -0.44
CA MET A 526 -0.98 25.44 0.19
C MET A 526 -2.42 24.93 0.06
N ALA A 527 -3.42 25.79 0.24
CA ALA A 527 -4.84 25.47 0.03
C ALA A 527 -5.15 25.04 -1.40
N SER A 528 -4.62 25.78 -2.39
CA SER A 528 -4.81 25.43 -3.80
C SER A 528 -4.13 24.10 -4.17
N ILE A 529 -2.96 23.82 -3.59
CA ILE A 529 -2.26 22.54 -3.76
C ILE A 529 -3.06 21.41 -3.10
N ALA A 530 -3.58 21.63 -1.90
CA ALA A 530 -4.39 20.65 -1.17
C ALA A 530 -5.64 20.24 -1.96
N GLU A 531 -6.34 21.22 -2.53
CA GLU A 531 -7.52 21.01 -3.37
C GLU A 531 -7.16 20.27 -4.67
N GLU A 532 -6.17 20.76 -5.43
CA GLU A 532 -5.77 20.16 -6.71
C GLU A 532 -5.25 18.73 -6.57
N LEU A 533 -4.57 18.45 -5.46
CA LEU A 533 -3.97 17.16 -5.19
C LEU A 533 -4.85 16.24 -4.33
N PHE A 534 -6.05 16.68 -3.93
CA PHE A 534 -7.00 15.98 -3.05
C PHE A 534 -6.37 15.44 -1.76
N ILE A 535 -5.67 16.30 -1.02
CA ILE A 535 -5.02 16.01 0.27
C ILE A 535 -5.29 17.13 1.27
N SER A 536 -5.02 16.92 2.55
CA SER A 536 -5.14 17.98 3.56
C SER A 536 -3.99 19.00 3.47
N GLU A 537 -4.23 20.24 3.92
CA GLU A 537 -3.18 21.27 3.97
C GLU A 537 -2.00 20.87 4.87
N ASN A 538 -2.26 20.16 5.96
CA ASN A 538 -1.21 19.60 6.82
C ASN A 538 -0.32 18.60 6.05
N THR A 539 -0.91 17.82 5.15
CA THR A 539 -0.17 16.90 4.28
C THR A 539 0.75 17.67 3.32
N VAL A 540 0.26 18.77 2.73
CA VAL A 540 1.08 19.66 1.89
C VAL A 540 2.25 20.23 2.69
N ARG A 541 2.00 20.73 3.91
CA ARG A 541 3.05 21.29 4.80
C ARG A 541 4.13 20.26 5.13
N THR A 542 3.75 19.03 5.42
CA THR A 542 4.69 17.94 5.70
C THR A 542 5.52 17.56 4.47
N HIS A 543 4.90 17.48 3.28
CA HIS A 543 5.64 17.29 2.03
C HIS A 543 6.65 18.42 1.80
N CYS A 544 6.28 19.69 2.02
CA CYS A 544 7.20 20.82 1.93
C CYS A 544 8.37 20.71 2.91
N LYS A 545 8.13 20.32 4.17
CA LYS A 545 9.18 20.10 5.17
C LYS A 545 10.18 19.02 4.73
N HIS A 546 9.69 17.90 4.18
CA HIS A 546 10.56 16.84 3.66
C HIS A 546 11.33 17.28 2.42
N ILE A 547 10.70 18.00 1.50
CA ILE A 547 11.36 18.58 0.32
C ILE A 547 12.51 19.49 0.78
N TYR A 548 12.24 20.42 1.68
CA TYR A 548 13.23 21.36 2.20
C TYR A 548 14.39 20.64 2.90
N SER A 549 14.10 19.63 3.72
CA SER A 549 15.13 18.82 4.36
C SER A 549 15.97 18.00 3.38
N LYS A 550 15.38 17.47 2.30
CA LYS A 550 16.12 16.67 1.29
C LYS A 550 16.98 17.53 0.37
N LEU A 551 16.49 18.73 0.07
CA LEU A 551 17.19 19.70 -0.77
C LEU A 551 18.20 20.56 0.03
N ASP A 552 18.16 20.47 1.37
CA ASP A 552 18.96 21.29 2.29
C ASP A 552 18.73 22.80 2.08
N ILE A 553 17.44 23.19 2.01
CA ILE A 553 16.98 24.58 1.83
C ILE A 553 16.03 24.99 2.95
N HIS A 554 15.83 26.29 3.13
CA HIS A 554 15.02 26.85 4.22
C HIS A 554 13.86 27.73 3.77
N SER A 555 13.79 28.07 2.48
CA SER A 555 12.75 28.96 1.97
C SER A 555 12.15 28.52 0.64
N ARG A 556 10.92 28.99 0.39
CA ARG A 556 10.25 28.85 -0.90
C ARG A 556 11.04 29.51 -2.04
N GLN A 557 11.72 30.61 -1.74
CA GLN A 557 12.52 31.32 -2.74
C GLN A 557 13.72 30.49 -3.17
N GLU A 558 14.46 29.93 -2.20
CA GLU A 558 15.57 29.01 -2.49
C GLU A 558 15.12 27.80 -3.32
N LEU A 559 13.91 27.28 -3.08
CA LEU A 559 13.38 26.19 -3.91
C LEU A 559 13.23 26.62 -5.37
N SER A 560 12.60 27.76 -5.62
CA SER A 560 12.42 28.29 -6.97
C SER A 560 13.75 28.55 -7.65
N ASP A 561 14.73 29.10 -6.92
CA ASP A 561 16.07 29.38 -7.43
C ASP A 561 16.80 28.09 -7.79
N LEU A 562 16.76 27.08 -6.92
CA LEU A 562 17.35 25.75 -7.16
C LEU A 562 16.76 25.08 -8.40
N VAL A 563 15.42 25.03 -8.52
CA VAL A 563 14.74 24.44 -9.68
C VAL A 563 15.10 25.21 -10.95
N SER A 564 15.12 26.54 -10.91
CA SER A 564 15.47 27.36 -12.07
C SER A 564 16.92 27.16 -12.54
N SER A 565 17.84 26.89 -11.60
CA SER A 565 19.27 26.65 -11.85
C SER A 565 19.60 25.24 -12.35
N ALA A 566 18.66 24.30 -12.28
CA ALA A 566 18.88 22.94 -12.78
C ALA A 566 19.06 22.95 -14.31
N GLU A 567 20.25 22.56 -14.75
CA GLU A 567 20.61 22.38 -16.16
C GLU A 567 19.90 21.13 -16.71
N LEU A 568 19.39 21.22 -17.95
CA LEU A 568 18.51 20.22 -18.59
C LEU A 568 19.24 19.17 -19.42
#